data_AF-A0A2T3KKV9-F1
#
_entry.id   AF-A0A2T3KKV9-F1
#
_cell.length_a   1.000
_cell.length_b   1.000
_cell.length_c   1.000
_cell.angle_alpha   90.00
_cell.angle_beta   90.00
_cell.angle_gamma   90.00
#
_symmetry.space_group_name_H-M   'P 1'
#
loop_
_entity.id
_entity.type
_entity.pdbx_description
1 polymer ?
#
loop_
_entity_poly.entity_id
_entity_poly.type
_entity_poly.pdbx_seq_one_letter_code
_entity_poly.pdbx_strand_id
1 'polypeptide(L)'
;MINNKIVNQKIRKNATVKITSLLNKAVGIIFSSKAAQVDGSYENGCEVATPEMVLDWLADGYNYSNADIRLYGDVLTVDLKYGSSEKFEAYFKQEEFDVISNKLFNKAHESEAVALIPVGNARPILN
;
A
#
# COMPACT_ATOMS: atom_id res chain seq x y z
N MET A 1 -1.95 20.75 27.89
CA MET A 1 -1.35 19.89 26.85
C MET A 1 -2.07 18.55 26.92
N ILE A 2 -2.90 18.22 25.93
CA ILE A 2 -3.63 16.95 25.90
C ILE A 2 -2.65 15.88 25.39
N ASN A 3 -2.35 14.89 26.23
CA ASN A 3 -1.64 13.70 25.81
C ASN A 3 -2.52 12.95 24.79
N ASN A 4 -2.33 13.22 23.50
CA ASN A 4 -2.90 12.43 22.41
C ASN A 4 -2.22 11.07 22.41
N LYS A 5 -2.67 10.19 23.31
CA LYS A 5 -2.31 8.79 23.32
C LYS A 5 -2.77 8.20 21.99
N ILE A 6 -1.83 7.79 21.15
CA ILE A 6 -2.12 7.06 19.92
C ILE A 6 -2.92 5.82 20.34
N VAL A 7 -4.19 5.79 19.96
CA VAL A 7 -5.07 4.66 20.24
C VAL A 7 -4.70 3.57 19.23
N ASN A 8 -4.06 2.50 19.70
CA ASN A 8 -3.93 1.26 18.96
C ASN A 8 -5.14 0.39 19.30
N GLN A 9 -6.12 0.36 18.39
CA GLN A 9 -7.33 -0.43 18.55
C GLN A 9 -7.38 -1.56 17.53
N LYS A 10 -7.36 -2.80 18.01
CA LYS A 10 -7.66 -3.97 17.18
C LYS A 10 -9.15 -4.00 16.84
N ILE A 11 -9.47 -4.14 15.55
CA ILE A 11 -10.82 -4.32 15.04
C ILE A 11 -11.02 -5.80 14.73
N ARG A 12 -12.16 -6.35 15.15
CA ARG A 12 -12.51 -7.74 14.82
C ARG A 12 -12.83 -7.82 13.33
N LYS A 13 -12.23 -8.78 12.63
CA LYS A 13 -12.44 -9.00 11.19
C LYS A 13 -13.88 -9.28 10.76
N ASN A 14 -14.72 -9.81 11.66
CA ASN A 14 -16.15 -10.01 11.41
C ASN A 14 -16.99 -8.73 11.61
N ALA A 15 -16.38 -7.62 12.00
CA ALA A 15 -17.06 -6.32 12.11
C ALA A 15 -17.14 -5.63 10.74
N THR A 16 -17.62 -6.35 9.71
CA THR A 16 -17.62 -5.91 8.32
C THR A 16 -18.26 -4.54 8.15
N VAL A 17 -19.41 -4.28 8.79
CA VAL A 17 -20.08 -2.96 8.77
C VAL A 17 -19.17 -1.83 9.27
N LYS A 18 -18.41 -2.08 10.35
CA LYS A 18 -17.47 -1.10 10.90
C LYS A 18 -16.29 -0.88 9.95
N ILE A 19 -15.75 -1.96 9.38
CA ILE A 19 -14.62 -1.91 8.44
C ILE A 19 -15.03 -1.12 7.20
N THR A 20 -16.13 -1.47 6.54
CA THR A 20 -16.68 -0.76 5.38
C THR A 20 -16.94 0.71 5.70
N SER A 21 -17.54 1.02 6.86
CA SER A 21 -17.78 2.41 7.27
C SER A 21 -16.49 3.21 7.44
N LEU A 22 -15.42 2.59 7.95
CA LEU A 22 -14.12 3.26 8.06
C LEU A 22 -13.49 3.44 6.68
N LEU A 23 -13.46 2.41 5.84
CA LEU A 23 -12.88 2.50 4.49
C LEU A 23 -13.55 3.62 3.67
N ASN A 24 -14.89 3.75 3.74
CA ASN A 24 -15.64 4.79 3.04
C ASN A 24 -15.41 6.20 3.58
N LYS A 25 -14.84 6.34 4.80
CA LYS A 25 -14.48 7.63 5.40
C LYS A 25 -13.01 7.99 5.15
N ALA A 26 -12.21 7.06 4.62
CA ALA A 26 -10.82 7.32 4.31
C ALA A 26 -10.72 8.37 3.19
N VAL A 27 -9.75 9.27 3.32
CA VAL A 27 -9.43 10.22 2.23
C VAL A 27 -8.70 9.53 1.09
N GLY A 28 -8.05 8.40 1.38
CA GLY A 28 -7.40 7.55 0.41
C GLY A 28 -6.89 6.25 1.05
N ILE A 29 -6.68 5.24 0.21
CA ILE A 29 -6.20 3.93 0.62
C ILE A 29 -4.99 3.59 -0.24
N ILE A 30 -3.93 3.13 0.41
CA ILE A 30 -2.73 2.64 -0.26
C ILE A 30 -2.66 1.13 -0.08
N PHE A 31 -2.51 0.41 -1.20
CA PHE A 31 -2.11 -0.99 -1.22
C PHE A 31 -0.59 -1.06 -1.37
N SER A 32 0.04 -1.95 -0.60
CA SER A 32 1.45 -2.25 -0.72
C SER A 32 1.66 -3.76 -0.76
N SER A 33 2.51 -4.21 -1.67
CA SER A 33 2.88 -5.61 -1.85
C SER A 33 4.41 -5.79 -1.81
N LYS A 34 4.88 -6.95 -1.36
CA LYS A 34 6.29 -7.35 -1.43
C LYS A 34 6.41 -8.79 -1.88
N ALA A 35 6.97 -9.03 -3.05
CA ALA A 35 7.24 -10.38 -3.56
C ALA A 35 8.74 -10.67 -3.51
N ALA A 36 9.12 -11.79 -2.90
CA ALA A 36 10.49 -12.27 -2.94
C ALA A 36 10.79 -12.86 -4.34
N GLN A 37 11.95 -12.51 -4.89
CA GLN A 37 12.42 -12.99 -6.19
C GLN A 37 13.45 -14.12 -6.01
N VAL A 38 13.69 -14.88 -7.08
CA VAL A 38 14.60 -16.05 -7.07
C VAL A 38 16.04 -15.68 -6.74
N ASP A 39 16.45 -14.45 -7.05
CA ASP A 39 17.78 -13.89 -6.76
C ASP A 39 17.92 -13.35 -5.33
N GLY A 40 16.89 -13.48 -4.51
CA GLY A 40 16.85 -12.96 -3.14
C GLY A 40 16.55 -11.45 -3.05
N SER A 41 16.28 -10.79 -4.18
CA SER A 41 15.73 -9.43 -4.19
C SER A 41 14.23 -9.43 -3.85
N TYR A 42 13.68 -8.23 -3.67
CA TYR A 42 12.25 -8.02 -3.43
C TYR A 42 11.68 -7.08 -4.47
N GLU A 43 10.61 -7.51 -5.11
CA GLU A 43 9.73 -6.64 -5.90
C GLU A 43 8.72 -6.01 -4.94
N ASN A 44 8.67 -4.68 -4.90
CA ASN A 44 7.71 -3.96 -4.07
C ASN A 44 6.66 -3.31 -4.98
N GLY A 45 5.40 -3.71 -4.84
CA GLY A 45 4.27 -3.04 -5.47
C GLY A 45 3.67 -2.02 -4.51
N CYS A 46 3.22 -0.89 -5.04
CA CYS A 46 2.45 0.04 -4.23
C CYS A 46 1.56 0.93 -5.12
N GLU A 47 0.28 1.01 -4.79
CA GLU A 47 -0.73 1.69 -5.61
C GLU A 47 -1.86 2.27 -4.74
N VAL A 48 -2.66 3.16 -5.34
CA VAL A 48 -3.88 3.66 -4.71
C VAL A 48 -4.96 2.59 -4.87
N ALA A 49 -5.58 2.20 -3.77
CA ALA A 49 -6.63 1.19 -3.73
C ALA A 49 -8.00 1.79 -3.42
N THR A 50 -9.06 1.02 -3.67
CA THR A 50 -10.44 1.39 -3.32
C THR A 50 -10.94 0.58 -2.11
N PRO A 51 -12.00 1.04 -1.42
CA PRO A 51 -12.66 0.25 -0.38
C PRO A 51 -13.06 -1.16 -0.85
N GLU A 52 -13.54 -1.28 -2.08
CA GLU A 52 -13.96 -2.54 -2.69
C GLU A 52 -12.79 -3.53 -2.78
N MET A 53 -11.61 -3.08 -3.22
CA MET A 53 -10.41 -3.92 -3.28
C MET A 53 -10.06 -4.51 -1.91
N VAL A 54 -10.19 -3.74 -0.83
CA VAL A 54 -9.93 -4.23 0.53
C VAL A 54 -10.96 -5.28 0.95
N LEU A 55 -12.23 -5.06 0.61
CA LEU A 55 -13.32 -5.97 0.95
C LEU A 55 -13.25 -7.27 0.16
N ASP A 56 -12.91 -7.20 -1.13
CA ASP A 56 -12.68 -8.36 -1.99
C ASP A 56 -11.48 -9.16 -1.49
N TRP A 57 -10.39 -8.48 -1.10
CA TRP A 57 -9.23 -9.14 -0.48
C TRP A 57 -9.60 -9.84 0.83
N LEU A 58 -10.46 -9.22 1.66
CA LEU A 58 -10.99 -9.82 2.89
C LEU A 58 -12.02 -10.92 2.65
N ALA A 59 -12.59 -11.05 1.45
CA ALA A 59 -13.52 -12.11 1.10
C ALA A 59 -12.80 -13.43 0.79
N ASP A 60 -11.51 -13.38 0.44
CA ASP A 60 -10.69 -14.58 0.32
C ASP A 60 -10.55 -15.31 1.67
N GLY A 61 -10.75 -16.63 1.66
CA GLY A 61 -10.79 -17.43 2.89
C GLY A 61 -9.44 -17.47 3.62
N TYR A 62 -8.34 -17.49 2.88
CA TYR A 62 -7.00 -17.46 3.46
C TYR A 62 -6.73 -16.09 4.09
N ASN A 63 -6.97 -15.01 3.34
CA ASN A 63 -6.79 -13.64 3.82
C ASN A 63 -7.67 -13.35 5.02
N TYR A 64 -8.97 -13.67 4.96
CA TYR A 64 -9.88 -13.51 6.09
C TYR A 64 -9.40 -14.24 7.34
N SER A 65 -8.93 -15.48 7.20
CA SER A 65 -8.48 -16.29 8.35
C SER A 65 -7.27 -15.66 9.05
N ASN A 66 -6.38 -15.05 8.27
CA ASN A 66 -5.08 -14.52 8.68
C ASN A 66 -5.04 -12.99 8.87
N ALA A 67 -6.11 -12.28 8.49
CA ALA A 67 -6.20 -10.84 8.58
C ALA A 67 -6.04 -10.34 10.03
N ASP A 68 -5.33 -9.24 10.16
CA ASP A 68 -5.23 -8.40 11.33
C ASP A 68 -5.63 -6.98 10.93
N ILE A 69 -6.56 -6.40 11.68
CA ILE A 69 -7.13 -5.09 11.37
C ILE A 69 -6.92 -4.21 12.57
N ARG A 70 -6.20 -3.11 12.40
CA ARG A 70 -5.81 -2.23 13.50
C ARG A 70 -6.03 -0.78 13.10
N LEU A 71 -6.59 -0.01 14.01
CA LEU A 71 -6.66 1.45 13.91
C LEU A 71 -5.53 2.01 14.77
N TYR A 72 -4.63 2.76 14.14
CA TYR A 72 -3.48 3.40 14.73
C TYR A 72 -3.58 4.91 14.58
N GLY A 73 -4.15 5.58 15.57
CA GLY A 73 -4.48 7.00 15.43
C GLY A 73 -5.45 7.21 14.27
N ASP A 74 -4.97 7.86 13.20
CA ASP A 74 -5.75 8.22 12.01
C ASP A 74 -5.47 7.33 10.79
N VAL A 75 -4.86 6.16 11.00
CA VAL A 75 -4.61 5.16 9.95
C VAL A 75 -5.22 3.82 10.32
N LEU A 76 -6.07 3.30 9.45
CA LEU A 76 -6.57 1.92 9.52
C LEU A 76 -5.64 1.02 8.69
N THR A 77 -5.06 0.01 9.31
CA THR A 77 -4.25 -1.00 8.64
C THR A 77 -5.03 -2.31 8.52
N VAL A 78 -4.99 -2.92 7.33
CA VAL A 78 -5.48 -4.27 7.05
C VAL A 78 -4.31 -5.06 6.47
N ASP A 79 -3.78 -6.01 7.23
CA ASP A 79 -2.64 -6.85 6.84
C ASP A 79 -2.83 -8.29 7.33
N LEU A 80 -1.87 -9.18 7.06
CA LEU A 80 -1.84 -10.51 7.69
C LEU A 80 -1.00 -10.46 8.97
N LYS A 81 -1.38 -11.26 9.98
CA LYS A 81 -0.81 -11.30 11.35
C LYS A 81 0.72 -11.36 11.48
N TYR A 82 1.44 -11.78 10.43
CA TYR A 82 2.90 -11.99 10.47
C TYR A 82 3.68 -11.07 9.52
N GLY A 83 3.10 -9.94 9.12
CA GLY A 83 3.79 -8.98 8.25
C GLY A 83 3.94 -9.54 6.84
N SER A 84 2.81 -9.80 6.19
CA SER A 84 2.76 -10.32 4.83
C SER A 84 3.31 -9.37 3.79
N SER A 85 3.54 -9.95 2.62
CA SER A 85 3.72 -9.28 1.35
C SER A 85 2.67 -8.18 1.15
N GLU A 86 1.40 -8.45 1.42
CA GLU A 86 0.28 -7.54 1.14
C GLU A 86 -0.23 -6.79 2.37
N LYS A 87 -0.48 -5.48 2.22
CA LYS A 87 -1.01 -4.59 3.25
C LYS A 87 -1.81 -3.44 2.63
N PHE A 88 -2.95 -3.12 3.25
CA PHE A 88 -3.71 -1.90 2.98
C PHE A 88 -3.61 -0.92 4.14
N GLU A 89 -3.45 0.36 3.80
CA GLU A 89 -3.45 1.47 4.75
C GLU A 89 -4.48 2.51 4.30
N ALA A 90 -5.55 2.66 5.07
CA ALA A 90 -6.56 3.68 4.84
C ALA A 90 -6.29 4.88 5.75
N TYR A 91 -6.13 6.05 5.15
CA TYR A 91 -5.76 7.29 5.83
C TYR A 91 -7.00 8.15 6.07
N PHE A 92 -7.13 8.75 7.25
CA PHE A 92 -8.22 9.68 7.58
C PHE A 92 -7.80 11.16 7.51
N LYS A 93 -6.53 11.44 7.26
CA LYS A 93 -5.97 12.79 7.10
C LYS A 93 -5.36 12.97 5.72
N GLN A 94 -5.75 14.04 5.04
CA GLN A 94 -5.28 14.37 3.69
C GLN A 94 -3.75 14.53 3.65
N GLU A 95 -3.18 15.24 4.63
CA GLU A 95 -1.73 15.48 4.70
C GLU A 95 -0.91 14.19 4.77
N GLU A 96 -1.37 13.19 5.54
CA GLU A 96 -0.68 11.90 5.68
C GLU A 96 -0.78 11.09 4.39
N PHE A 97 -1.94 11.10 3.74
CA PHE A 97 -2.15 10.45 2.45
C PHE A 97 -1.28 11.08 1.36
N ASP A 98 -1.26 12.41 1.27
CA ASP A 98 -0.50 13.16 0.26
C ASP A 98 1.01 12.89 0.37
N VAL A 99 1.55 12.75 1.58
CA VAL A 99 2.97 12.42 1.78
C VAL A 99 3.31 11.05 1.18
N ILE A 100 2.42 10.07 1.31
CA ILE A 100 2.65 8.72 0.80
C ILE A 100 2.37 8.65 -0.69
N SER A 101 1.24 9.21 -1.16
CA SER A 101 0.89 9.21 -2.58
C SER A 101 1.96 9.92 -3.43
N ASN A 102 2.49 11.06 -2.99
CA ASN A 102 3.58 11.75 -3.70
C ASN A 102 4.87 10.92 -3.77
N LYS A 103 5.19 10.11 -2.74
CA LYS A 103 6.32 9.18 -2.81
C LYS A 103 6.10 8.09 -3.85
N LEU A 104 4.85 7.68 -4.09
CA LEU A 104 4.50 6.73 -5.14
C LEU A 104 4.68 7.33 -6.52
N PHE A 105 4.14 8.53 -6.74
CA PHE A 105 4.29 9.24 -8.01
C PHE A 105 5.75 9.54 -8.35
N ASN A 106 6.56 9.94 -7.38
CA ASN A 106 7.98 10.22 -7.62
C ASN A 106 8.78 8.94 -7.96
N LYS A 107 8.48 7.80 -7.33
CA LYS A 107 9.09 6.52 -7.70
C LYS A 107 8.70 6.05 -9.09
N ALA A 108 7.46 6.30 -9.53
CA ALA A 108 7.02 5.98 -10.88
C ALA A 108 7.80 6.81 -11.92
N HIS A 109 8.01 8.10 -11.66
CA HIS A 109 8.76 9.00 -12.55
C HIS A 109 10.26 8.68 -12.65
N GLU A 110 10.90 8.26 -11.56
CA GLU A 110 12.31 7.84 -11.58
C GLU A 110 12.51 6.54 -12.40
N SER A 111 11.52 5.65 -12.41
CA SER A 111 11.57 4.39 -13.18
C SER A 111 11.39 4.62 -14.69
N GLU A 112 10.57 5.59 -15.10
CA GLU A 112 10.40 5.98 -16.51
C GLU A 112 11.62 6.71 -17.08
N ALA A 113 12.34 7.51 -16.27
CA ALA A 113 13.51 8.26 -16.73
C ALA A 113 14.69 7.36 -17.17
N VAL A 114 14.72 6.10 -16.75
CA VAL A 114 15.76 5.12 -17.13
C VAL A 114 15.48 4.46 -18.49
N ALA A 115 14.25 4.57 -19.03
CA ALA A 115 13.84 3.89 -20.27
C ALA A 115 14.22 4.62 -21.57
N LEU A 116 14.85 5.80 -21.51
CA LEU A 116 15.21 6.61 -22.69
C LEU A 116 16.72 6.81 -22.83
N ILE A 117 17.48 5.71 -22.93
CA ILE A 117 18.75 5.75 -23.67
C ILE A 117 18.48 5.18 -25.06
N PRO A 118 18.34 6.00 -26.12
CA PRO A 118 18.35 5.46 -27.46
C PRO A 118 19.72 4.81 -27.67
N VAL A 119 19.73 3.50 -27.92
CA VAL A 119 20.90 2.78 -28.43
C VAL A 119 21.17 3.31 -29.84
N GLY A 120 21.85 4.45 -29.90
CA GLY A 120 22.31 5.06 -31.13
C GLY A 120 23.41 4.20 -31.74
N ASN A 121 23.05 3.47 -32.79
CA ASN A 121 23.97 2.86 -33.74
C ASN A 121 25.04 3.87 -34.19
N ALA A 122 26.25 3.73 -33.69
CA ALA A 122 27.44 4.32 -34.30
C ALA A 122 28.43 3.20 -34.61
N ARG A 123 28.33 2.63 -35.82
CA ARG A 123 29.45 1.87 -36.40
C ARG A 123 30.55 2.89 -36.73
N PRO A 124 31.83 2.63 -36.39
CA PRO A 124 32.91 3.50 -36.81
C PRO A 124 33.09 3.38 -38.32
N ILE A 125 33.04 4.51 -39.03
CA ILE A 125 33.53 4.60 -40.41
C ILE A 125 35.06 4.59 -40.28
N LEU A 126 35.68 3.46 -40.62
CA LEU A 126 37.12 3.37 -40.81
C LEU A 126 37.45 4.04 -42.15
N ASN A 127 38.25 5.11 -42.09
CA ASN A 127 39.03 5.60 -43.23
C ASN A 127 40.25 4.70 -43.46
#